data_AF-A0A8S1EY76-F1
#
_entry.id   AF-A0A8S1EY76-F1
#
_cell.length_a   1.000
_cell.length_b   1.000
_cell.length_c   1.000
_cell.angle_alpha   90.00
_cell.angle_beta   90.00
_cell.angle_gamma   90.00
#
_symmetry.space_group_name_H-M   'P 1'
#
loop_
_entity.id
_entity.type
_entity.pdbx_description
1 polymer ?
#
loop_
_entity_poly.entity_id
_entity_poly.type
_entity_poly.pdbx_seq_one_letter_code
_entity_poly.pdbx_strand_id
1 'polypeptide(L)'
;MASKADNNASSQNIQLGHGLEVPPFRSVNEFLLETDRYERPSFNDLKKWNNRIISNLLYFQSNYFVTLVGLFLLQSLWNSMDICIGLFAILLVIATLIFTISNDPNLNKIRSDHPLITLGAIIVVFYFFVHVINSVFVVLFAFLFPLFLILLHASFRLRGIANRLANNMERHGIRTTVMGKILERTGISVQL
;
A
#
# COMPACT_ATOMS: atom_id res chain seq x y z
N MET A 1 -41.75 -30.69 -4.55
CA MET A 1 -40.38 -30.84 -5.07
C MET A 1 -40.09 -29.69 -6.00
N ALA A 2 -39.40 -28.66 -5.51
CA ALA A 2 -38.88 -27.57 -6.32
C ALA A 2 -37.54 -27.12 -5.73
N SER A 3 -36.62 -26.86 -6.64
CA SER A 3 -35.16 -26.88 -6.51
C SER A 3 -34.59 -25.88 -5.50
N LYS A 4 -33.70 -26.38 -4.64
CA LYS A 4 -32.81 -25.60 -3.78
C LYS A 4 -31.55 -25.31 -4.60
N ALA A 5 -31.54 -24.19 -5.33
CA ALA A 5 -30.39 -23.76 -6.10
C ALA A 5 -29.24 -23.36 -5.15
N ASP A 6 -28.10 -23.99 -5.38
CA ASP A 6 -26.85 -23.87 -4.64
C ASP A 6 -26.28 -22.44 -4.69
N ASN A 7 -26.37 -21.74 -3.56
CA ASN A 7 -25.67 -20.48 -3.28
C ASN A 7 -24.22 -20.74 -2.82
N ASN A 8 -23.43 -21.51 -3.58
CA ASN A 8 -22.07 -21.88 -3.18
C ASN A 8 -21.01 -21.61 -4.26
N ALA A 9 -21.00 -20.38 -4.79
CA ALA A 9 -20.06 -19.97 -5.84
C ALA A 9 -19.47 -18.57 -5.56
N SER A 10 -18.69 -18.39 -4.49
CA SER A 10 -17.88 -17.17 -4.33
C SER A 10 -16.76 -17.25 -3.27
N SER A 11 -16.09 -18.39 -3.12
CA SER A 11 -14.98 -18.52 -2.15
C SER A 11 -13.89 -19.48 -2.64
N GLN A 12 -13.53 -19.39 -3.92
CA GLN A 12 -12.34 -20.07 -4.43
C GLN A 12 -11.16 -19.10 -4.45
N ASN A 13 -10.17 -19.34 -3.57
CA ASN A 13 -8.89 -18.66 -3.60
C ASN A 13 -8.20 -18.98 -4.93
N ILE A 14 -7.74 -17.96 -5.66
CA ILE A 14 -7.01 -18.17 -6.92
C ILE A 14 -5.62 -18.67 -6.53
N GLN A 15 -5.38 -19.96 -6.79
CA GLN A 15 -4.07 -20.58 -6.58
C GLN A 15 -3.15 -20.15 -7.73
N LEU A 16 -2.37 -19.10 -7.49
CA LEU A 16 -1.19 -18.86 -8.31
C LEU A 16 -0.17 -19.91 -7.87
N GLY A 17 0.29 -20.73 -8.82
CA GLY A 17 1.20 -21.84 -8.58
C GLY A 17 2.32 -21.47 -7.60
N HIS A 18 2.72 -22.44 -6.78
CA HIS A 18 3.60 -22.30 -5.61
C HIS A 18 2.92 -21.94 -4.27
N GLY A 19 1.63 -22.27 -4.08
CA GLY A 19 0.96 -22.20 -2.77
C GLY A 19 0.69 -20.78 -2.26
N LEU A 20 0.79 -19.79 -3.14
CA LEU A 20 0.45 -18.39 -2.87
C LEU A 20 -1.04 -18.19 -3.13
N GLU A 21 -1.84 -18.19 -2.06
CA GLU A 21 -3.27 -17.87 -2.13
C GLU A 21 -3.44 -16.35 -2.15
N VAL A 22 -3.84 -15.80 -3.29
CA VAL A 22 -4.32 -14.41 -3.32
C VAL A 22 -5.75 -14.41 -2.79
N PRO A 23 -6.06 -13.63 -1.74
CA PRO A 23 -7.40 -13.56 -1.21
C PRO A 23 -8.36 -13.05 -2.30
N PRO A 24 -9.51 -13.73 -2.49
CA PRO A 24 -10.46 -13.37 -3.55
C PRO A 24 -10.95 -11.94 -3.34
N PHE A 25 -11.20 -11.24 -4.44
CA PHE A 25 -11.77 -9.89 -4.41
C PHE A 25 -13.11 -9.92 -3.66
N ARG A 26 -13.24 -9.10 -2.61
CA ARG A 26 -14.43 -9.09 -1.75
C ARG A 26 -15.48 -8.15 -2.34
N SER A 27 -16.76 -8.42 -2.08
CA SER A 27 -17.84 -7.59 -2.59
C SER A 27 -17.73 -6.16 -2.07
N VAL A 28 -18.12 -5.18 -2.89
CA VAL A 28 -18.11 -3.75 -2.51
C VAL A 28 -19.06 -3.47 -1.34
N ASN A 29 -20.17 -4.19 -1.27
CA ASN A 29 -21.13 -4.11 -0.17
C ASN A 29 -20.47 -4.47 1.16
N GLU A 30 -19.71 -5.56 1.18
CA GLU A 30 -18.95 -5.96 2.35
C GLU A 30 -17.84 -4.95 2.66
N PHE A 31 -17.17 -4.43 1.64
CA PHE A 31 -16.04 -3.51 1.78
C PHE A 31 -16.44 -2.13 2.32
N LEU A 32 -17.53 -1.51 1.84
CA LEU A 32 -17.88 -0.12 2.19
C LEU A 32 -19.20 0.02 2.93
N LEU A 33 -20.22 -0.76 2.58
CA LEU A 33 -21.63 -0.46 2.90
C LEU A 33 -22.14 -1.12 4.19
N GLU A 34 -21.46 -2.16 4.69
CA GLU A 34 -21.81 -2.77 5.98
C GLU A 34 -21.36 -1.88 7.16
N THR A 35 -22.27 -0.98 7.53
CA THR A 35 -22.08 0.11 8.51
C THR A 35 -22.03 -0.40 9.96
N ASP A 36 -22.55 -1.59 10.21
CA ASP A 36 -22.64 -2.24 11.53
C ASP A 36 -21.27 -2.68 12.08
N ARG A 37 -20.21 -2.50 11.28
CA ARG A 37 -18.84 -2.94 11.53
C ARG A 37 -17.85 -1.78 11.64
N TYR A 38 -18.26 -0.62 12.14
CA TYR A 38 -17.32 0.48 12.45
C TYR A 38 -17.35 0.84 13.95
N GLU A 39 -16.17 0.92 14.58
CA GLU A 39 -16.00 1.38 15.97
C GLU A 39 -14.86 2.36 16.07
N ARG A 40 -14.97 3.28 17.03
CA ARG A 40 -13.89 4.20 17.33
C ARG A 40 -12.63 3.42 17.76
N PRO A 41 -11.43 3.81 17.30
CA PRO A 41 -10.21 3.18 17.75
C PRO A 41 -9.98 3.23 19.25
N SER A 42 -9.54 2.09 19.80
CA SER A 42 -9.06 2.00 21.17
C SER A 42 -7.65 2.61 21.24
N PHE A 43 -7.58 3.94 21.31
CA PHE A 43 -6.31 4.68 21.41
C PHE A 43 -5.51 4.31 22.65
N ASN A 44 -6.16 3.78 23.69
CA ASN A 44 -5.51 3.30 24.91
C ASN A 44 -4.75 1.98 24.71
N ASP A 45 -5.15 1.14 23.74
CA ASP A 45 -4.56 -0.17 23.48
C ASP A 45 -3.91 -0.21 22.09
N LEU A 46 -2.73 0.39 21.95
CA LEU A 46 -2.00 0.49 20.68
C LEU A 46 -1.77 -0.88 20.01
N LYS A 47 -1.48 -1.92 20.80
CA LYS A 47 -1.28 -3.29 20.29
C LYS A 47 -2.57 -3.85 19.66
N LYS A 48 -3.72 -3.63 20.29
CA LYS A 48 -5.04 -4.05 19.78
C LYS A 48 -5.40 -3.28 18.52
N TRP A 49 -5.12 -1.97 18.51
CA TRP A 49 -5.37 -1.11 17.36
C TRP A 49 -4.51 -1.50 16.14
N ASN A 50 -3.22 -1.74 16.34
CA ASN A 50 -2.32 -2.20 15.28
C ASN A 50 -2.74 -3.56 14.71
N ASN A 51 -3.06 -4.53 15.59
CA ASN A 51 -3.56 -5.84 15.16
C ASN A 51 -4.85 -5.72 14.34
N ARG A 52 -5.72 -4.76 14.67
CA ARG A 52 -6.94 -4.48 13.92
C ARG A 52 -6.63 -3.94 12.52
N ILE A 53 -5.73 -2.97 12.40
CA ILE A 53 -5.29 -2.42 11.11
C ILE A 53 -4.71 -3.53 10.23
N ILE A 54 -3.72 -4.27 10.72
CA ILE A 54 -3.04 -5.33 9.96
C ILE A 54 -4.03 -6.40 9.50
N SER A 55 -4.91 -6.84 10.40
CA SER A 55 -5.92 -7.85 10.11
C SER A 55 -6.90 -7.39 9.02
N ASN A 56 -7.32 -6.13 9.05
CA ASN A 56 -8.20 -5.56 8.03
C ASN A 56 -7.47 -5.38 6.69
N LEU A 57 -6.21 -4.93 6.70
CA LEU A 57 -5.36 -4.80 5.50
C LEU A 57 -5.19 -6.13 4.77
N LEU A 58 -4.93 -7.21 5.50
CA LEU A 58 -4.80 -8.55 4.93
C LEU A 58 -6.13 -9.09 4.40
N TYR A 59 -7.24 -8.83 5.11
CA TYR A 59 -8.55 -9.35 4.71
C TYR A 59 -9.12 -8.70 3.44
N PHE A 60 -8.93 -7.38 3.28
CA PHE A 60 -9.40 -6.60 2.12
C PHE A 60 -8.26 -6.20 1.17
N GLN A 61 -7.15 -6.95 1.16
CA GLN A 61 -5.94 -6.60 0.41
C GLN A 61 -6.23 -6.22 -1.05
N SER A 62 -6.98 -7.06 -1.77
CA SER A 62 -7.34 -6.83 -3.18
C SER A 62 -8.22 -5.59 -3.36
N ASN A 63 -9.16 -5.34 -2.45
CA ASN A 63 -10.04 -4.16 -2.48
C ASN A 63 -9.26 -2.87 -2.19
N TYR A 64 -8.32 -2.89 -1.24
CA TYR A 64 -7.46 -1.75 -0.96
C TYR A 64 -6.52 -1.44 -2.12
N PHE A 65 -5.99 -2.47 -2.80
CA PHE A 65 -5.17 -2.26 -4.00
C PHE A 65 -5.98 -1.58 -5.12
N VAL A 66 -7.19 -2.09 -5.40
CA VAL A 66 -8.08 -1.46 -6.38
C VAL A 66 -8.48 -0.05 -5.97
N THR A 67 -8.73 0.20 -4.69
CA THR A 67 -9.04 1.55 -4.16
C THR A 67 -7.84 2.49 -4.34
N LEU A 68 -6.63 2.03 -4.04
CA LEU A 68 -5.40 2.80 -4.21
C LEU A 68 -5.20 3.18 -5.67
N VAL A 69 -5.25 2.20 -6.58
CA VAL A 69 -5.09 2.42 -8.02
C VAL A 69 -6.21 3.31 -8.56
N GLY A 70 -7.46 3.05 -8.18
CA GLY A 70 -8.62 3.82 -8.64
C GLY A 70 -8.54 5.29 -8.22
N LEU A 71 -8.24 5.57 -6.95
CA LEU A 71 -8.08 6.94 -6.47
C LEU A 71 -6.86 7.64 -7.06
N PHE A 72 -5.74 6.92 -7.22
CA PHE A 72 -4.55 7.45 -7.87
C PHE A 72 -4.83 7.82 -9.34
N LEU A 73 -5.48 6.93 -10.11
CA LEU A 73 -5.87 7.19 -11.49
C LEU A 73 -6.85 8.36 -11.57
N LEU A 74 -7.85 8.43 -10.68
CA LEU A 74 -8.79 9.55 -10.64
C LEU A 74 -8.07 10.88 -10.41
N GLN A 75 -7.16 10.93 -9.44
CA GLN A 75 -6.35 12.11 -9.16
C GLN A 75 -5.43 12.46 -10.35
N SER A 76 -4.88 11.44 -11.01
CA SER A 76 -4.01 11.59 -12.15
C SER A 76 -4.73 12.10 -13.40
N LEU A 77 -5.99 11.71 -13.61
CA LEU A 77 -6.82 12.27 -14.67
C LEU A 77 -7.21 13.73 -14.39
N TRP A 78 -7.42 14.09 -13.12
CA TRP A 78 -7.81 15.45 -12.75
C TRP A 78 -6.64 16.46 -12.87
N ASN A 79 -5.43 16.07 -12.43
CA ASN A 79 -4.26 16.95 -12.38
C ASN A 79 -3.07 16.37 -13.16
N SER A 80 -3.30 15.88 -14.40
CA SER A 80 -2.28 15.15 -15.16
C SER A 80 -0.98 15.95 -15.38
N MET A 81 -1.09 17.24 -15.68
CA MET A 81 0.08 18.10 -15.94
C MET A 81 0.93 18.30 -14.69
N ASP A 82 0.29 18.58 -13.55
CA ASP A 82 0.99 18.77 -12.27
C ASP A 82 1.68 17.49 -11.80
N ILE A 83 1.07 16.33 -12.00
CA ILE A 83 1.73 15.07 -11.68
C ILE A 83 2.96 14.85 -12.54
N CYS A 84 2.88 15.09 -13.86
CA CYS A 84 4.04 14.97 -14.74
C CYS A 84 5.17 15.93 -14.36
N ILE A 85 4.86 17.21 -14.14
CA ILE A 85 5.84 18.24 -13.77
C ILE A 85 6.44 17.94 -12.39
N GLY A 86 5.61 17.58 -11.41
CA GLY A 86 6.05 17.24 -10.06
C GLY A 86 6.96 16.00 -10.04
N LEU A 87 6.61 14.94 -10.78
CA LEU A 87 7.45 13.75 -10.91
C LEU A 87 8.78 14.07 -11.59
N PHE A 88 8.76 14.86 -12.67
CA PHE A 88 9.97 15.31 -13.34
C PHE A 88 10.88 16.11 -12.41
N ALA A 89 10.31 17.04 -11.63
CA ALA A 89 11.05 17.83 -10.65
C ALA A 89 11.69 16.96 -9.56
N ILE A 90 10.96 15.97 -9.03
CA ILE A 90 11.48 15.00 -8.06
C ILE A 90 12.64 14.20 -8.67
N LEU A 91 12.48 13.69 -9.89
CA LEU A 91 13.52 12.93 -10.59
C LEU A 91 14.77 13.77 -10.84
N LEU A 92 14.63 15.04 -11.24
CA LEU A 92 15.76 15.95 -11.41
C LEU A 92 16.52 16.19 -10.10
N VAL A 93 15.80 16.39 -8.99
CA VAL A 93 16.45 16.54 -7.67
C VAL A 93 17.19 15.27 -7.28
N ILE A 94 16.58 14.09 -7.44
CA ILE A 94 17.22 12.81 -7.15
C ILE A 94 18.48 12.61 -8.02
N ALA A 95 18.39 12.89 -9.33
CA ALA A 95 19.52 12.80 -10.24
C ALA A 95 20.66 13.76 -9.83
N THR A 96 20.32 14.98 -9.41
CA THR A 96 21.30 15.97 -8.93
C THR A 96 21.95 15.52 -7.61
N LEU A 97 21.20 14.90 -6.70
CA LEU A 97 21.74 14.32 -5.46
C LEU A 97 22.67 13.14 -5.76
N ILE A 98 22.27 12.22 -6.63
CA ILE A 98 23.12 11.10 -7.06
C ILE A 98 24.40 11.63 -7.71
N PHE A 99 24.30 12.63 -8.60
CA PHE A 99 25.45 13.27 -9.23
C PHE A 99 26.39 13.93 -8.22
N THR A 100 25.85 14.55 -7.17
CA THR A 100 26.62 15.24 -6.12
C THR A 100 27.32 14.26 -5.18
N ILE A 101 26.65 13.16 -4.83
CA ILE A 101 27.14 12.16 -3.87
C ILE A 101 28.00 11.08 -4.55
N SER A 102 27.88 10.91 -5.87
CA SER A 102 28.67 9.91 -6.59
C SER A 102 30.18 10.19 -6.48
N ASN A 103 30.93 9.11 -6.29
CA ASN A 103 32.39 9.05 -6.26
C ASN A 103 33.00 8.67 -7.61
N ASP A 104 32.21 8.63 -8.68
CA ASP A 104 32.70 8.25 -10.00
C ASP A 104 33.78 9.23 -10.49
N PRO A 105 34.95 8.73 -10.95
CA PRO A 105 36.08 9.60 -11.32
C PRO A 105 35.74 10.56 -12.45
N ASN A 106 34.86 10.17 -13.39
CA ASN A 106 34.39 11.05 -14.47
C ASN A 106 33.50 12.19 -13.96
N LEU A 107 32.59 11.92 -13.02
CA LEU A 107 31.70 12.94 -12.45
C LEU A 107 32.46 13.89 -11.51
N ASN A 108 33.41 13.34 -10.76
CA ASN A 108 34.31 14.12 -9.91
C ASN A 108 35.23 15.04 -10.73
N LYS A 109 35.71 14.56 -11.89
CA LYS A 109 36.48 15.41 -12.82
C LYS A 109 35.65 16.58 -13.34
N ILE A 110 34.44 16.33 -13.84
CA ILE A 110 33.53 17.40 -14.32
C ILE A 110 33.28 18.45 -13.23
N ARG A 111 33.06 18.01 -11.99
CA ARG A 111 32.82 18.89 -10.84
C ARG A 111 34.04 19.74 -10.46
N SER A 112 35.24 19.15 -10.57
CA SER A 112 36.51 19.80 -10.19
C SER A 112 37.03 20.72 -11.29
N ASP A 113 36.85 20.36 -12.56
CA ASP A 113 37.27 21.14 -13.72
C ASP A 113 36.39 22.39 -13.91
N HIS A 114 35.09 22.29 -13.59
CA HIS A 114 34.13 23.38 -13.76
C HIS A 114 33.23 23.57 -12.51
N PRO A 115 33.79 24.07 -11.39
CA PRO A 115 33.07 24.20 -10.12
C PRO A 115 31.91 25.21 -10.19
N LEU A 116 32.10 26.34 -10.89
CA LEU A 116 31.06 27.37 -11.04
C LEU A 116 29.88 26.91 -11.88
N ILE A 117 30.13 26.15 -12.96
CA ILE A 117 29.07 25.60 -13.81
C ILE A 117 28.26 24.56 -13.03
N THR A 118 28.95 23.71 -12.26
CA THR A 118 28.29 22.69 -11.45
C THR A 118 27.42 23.31 -10.35
N LEU A 119 27.93 24.32 -9.65
CA LEU A 119 27.15 25.05 -8.66
C LEU A 119 25.94 25.78 -9.30
N GLY A 120 26.15 26.42 -10.45
CA GLY A 120 25.07 27.07 -11.21
C GLY A 120 23.97 26.09 -11.61
N ALA A 121 24.33 24.90 -12.09
CA ALA A 121 23.37 23.86 -12.45
C ALA A 121 22.53 23.40 -11.23
N ILE A 122 23.16 23.20 -10.06
CA ILE A 122 22.45 22.84 -8.82
C ILE A 122 21.47 23.95 -8.41
N ILE A 123 21.90 25.21 -8.46
CA ILE A 123 21.05 26.37 -8.14
C ILE A 123 19.85 26.44 -9.09
N VAL A 124 20.05 26.22 -10.39
CA VAL A 124 18.97 26.23 -11.38
C VAL A 124 17.96 25.11 -11.13
N VAL A 125 18.42 23.88 -10.86
CA VAL A 125 17.53 22.75 -10.52
C VAL A 125 16.75 23.05 -9.25
N PHE A 126 17.40 23.60 -8.22
CA PHE A 126 16.74 23.96 -6.97
C PHE A 126 15.71 25.09 -7.17
N TYR A 127 16.05 26.12 -7.95
CA TYR A 127 15.13 27.20 -8.29
C TYR A 127 13.91 26.67 -9.04
N PHE A 128 14.11 25.80 -10.04
CA PHE A 128 13.04 25.13 -10.75
C PHE A 128 12.15 24.31 -9.79
N PHE A 129 12.76 23.55 -8.88
CA PHE A 129 12.03 22.76 -7.89
C PHE A 129 11.15 23.62 -6.99
N VAL A 130 11.68 24.74 -6.47
CA VAL A 130 10.91 25.69 -5.66
C VAL A 130 9.76 26.31 -6.47
N HIS A 131 9.98 26.61 -7.74
CA HIS A 131 8.94 27.15 -8.62
C HIS A 131 7.76 26.19 -8.82
N VAL A 132 8.03 24.88 -8.92
CA VAL A 132 7.00 23.83 -9.14
C VAL A 132 6.59 23.11 -7.86
N ILE A 133 6.84 23.70 -6.69
CA ILE A 133 6.59 23.06 -5.39
C ILE A 133 5.13 22.63 -5.20
N ASN A 134 4.18 23.39 -5.76
CA ASN A 134 2.76 23.04 -5.74
C ASN A 134 2.50 21.73 -6.49
N SER A 135 3.09 21.55 -7.66
CA SER A 135 2.98 20.31 -8.45
C SER A 135 3.63 19.12 -7.71
N VAL A 136 4.71 19.35 -6.95
CA VAL A 136 5.31 18.33 -6.06
C VAL A 136 4.33 17.94 -4.94
N PHE A 137 3.63 18.90 -4.33
CA PHE A 137 2.59 18.59 -3.34
C PHE A 137 1.42 17.81 -3.95
N VAL A 138 1.04 18.09 -5.20
CA VAL A 138 0.01 17.33 -5.92
C VAL A 138 0.42 15.86 -6.07
N VAL A 139 1.68 15.58 -6.46
CA VAL A 139 2.22 14.22 -6.52
C VAL A 139 2.19 13.56 -5.15
N LEU A 140 2.67 14.25 -4.11
CA LEU A 140 2.69 13.73 -2.75
C LEU A 140 1.27 13.36 -2.29
N PHE A 141 0.30 14.26 -2.49
CA PHE A 141 -1.08 14.04 -2.12
C PHE A 141 -1.72 12.90 -2.92
N ALA A 142 -1.39 12.76 -4.21
CA ALA A 142 -1.90 11.68 -5.06
C ALA A 142 -1.56 10.29 -4.51
N PHE A 143 -0.42 10.12 -3.82
CA PHE A 143 -0.06 8.87 -3.17
C PHE A 143 -0.49 8.79 -1.70
N LEU A 144 -0.30 9.85 -0.91
CA LEU A 144 -0.57 9.83 0.52
C LEU A 144 -2.07 9.81 0.84
N PHE A 145 -2.89 10.49 0.05
CA PHE A 145 -4.32 10.58 0.33
C PHE A 145 -5.04 9.22 0.21
N PRO A 146 -4.85 8.42 -0.86
CA PRO A 146 -5.39 7.06 -0.91
C PRO A 146 -4.90 6.17 0.24
N LEU A 147 -3.61 6.24 0.57
CA LEU A 147 -3.04 5.49 1.70
C LEU A 147 -3.67 5.88 3.03
N PHE A 148 -3.87 7.18 3.25
CA PHE A 148 -4.55 7.69 4.43
C PHE A 148 -5.99 7.17 4.53
N LEU A 149 -6.77 7.21 3.44
CA LEU A 149 -8.13 6.68 3.42
C LEU A 149 -8.17 5.17 3.68
N ILE A 150 -7.22 4.41 3.14
CA ILE A 150 -7.09 2.97 3.37
C ILE A 150 -6.80 2.69 4.85
N LEU A 151 -5.85 3.41 5.45
CA LEU A 151 -5.53 3.28 6.88
C LEU A 151 -6.68 3.74 7.77
N LEU A 152 -7.40 4.79 7.37
CA LEU A 152 -8.60 5.27 8.05
C LEU A 152 -9.66 4.17 8.05
N HIS A 153 -10.00 3.61 6.89
CA HIS A 153 -10.95 2.53 6.75
C HIS A 153 -10.53 1.29 7.54
N ALA A 154 -9.27 0.85 7.42
CA ALA A 154 -8.72 -0.27 8.18
C ALA A 154 -8.69 -0.01 9.69
N SER A 155 -8.54 1.25 10.11
CA SER A 155 -8.56 1.66 11.49
C SER A 155 -9.98 1.58 12.05
N PHE A 156 -10.98 2.20 11.42
CA PHE A 156 -12.34 2.26 11.98
C PHE A 156 -13.10 0.94 11.87
N ARG A 157 -12.74 0.07 10.93
CA ARG A 157 -13.46 -1.19 10.74
C ARG A 157 -13.25 -2.16 11.90
N LEU A 158 -14.36 -2.53 12.51
CA LEU A 158 -14.55 -3.45 13.63
C LEU A 158 -14.43 -4.89 13.14
N ARG A 159 -13.61 -5.69 13.80
CA ARG A 159 -13.51 -7.13 13.56
C ARG A 159 -13.96 -7.92 14.79
N GLY A 160 -15.19 -7.68 15.23
CA GLY A 160 -15.82 -8.44 16.33
C GLY A 160 -16.26 -9.86 15.95
N ILE A 161 -16.53 -10.13 14.66
CA ILE A 161 -17.18 -11.39 14.21
C ILE A 161 -16.30 -12.22 13.28
N ALA A 162 -15.48 -11.61 12.42
CA ALA A 162 -14.55 -12.35 11.57
C ALA A 162 -13.34 -12.95 12.32
N ASN A 163 -13.10 -12.59 13.59
CA ASN A 163 -12.19 -13.34 14.47
C ASN A 163 -12.85 -14.60 15.05
N ARG A 164 -14.19 -14.64 15.19
CA ARG A 164 -14.92 -15.87 15.53
C ARG A 164 -15.06 -16.81 14.33
N LEU A 165 -15.21 -16.26 13.12
CA LEU A 165 -15.27 -17.04 11.87
C LEU A 165 -13.89 -17.52 11.42
N ALA A 166 -12.86 -16.66 11.52
CA ALA A 166 -11.47 -17.06 11.28
C ALA A 166 -11.02 -18.09 12.33
N ASN A 167 -11.30 -17.95 13.63
CA ASN A 167 -10.96 -19.00 14.61
C ASN A 167 -11.60 -20.37 14.32
N ASN A 168 -12.78 -20.42 13.67
CA ASN A 168 -13.43 -21.68 13.28
C ASN A 168 -12.91 -22.23 11.92
N MET A 169 -12.48 -21.37 11.00
CA MET A 169 -11.90 -21.79 9.70
C MET A 169 -10.39 -22.07 9.79
N GLU A 170 -9.66 -21.37 10.65
CA GLU A 170 -8.25 -21.60 10.98
C GLU A 170 -8.02 -22.95 11.66
N ARG A 171 -9.03 -23.45 12.38
CA ARG A 171 -9.04 -24.83 12.90
C ARG A 171 -8.89 -25.89 11.80
N HIS A 172 -9.20 -25.55 10.54
CA HIS A 172 -9.07 -26.46 9.40
C HIS A 172 -8.10 -25.97 8.30
N GLY A 173 -7.67 -24.70 8.27
CA GLY A 173 -6.87 -24.11 7.18
C GLY A 173 -5.47 -23.56 7.52
N ILE A 174 -5.06 -23.45 8.79
CA ILE A 174 -3.72 -22.89 9.15
C ILE A 174 -2.54 -23.73 8.62
N ARG A 175 -2.74 -25.02 8.34
CA ARG A 175 -1.65 -25.91 7.90
C ARG A 175 -1.18 -25.67 6.46
N THR A 176 -1.89 -24.86 5.65
CA THR A 176 -1.62 -24.78 4.19
C THR A 176 -1.08 -23.45 3.68
N THR A 177 -0.99 -22.40 4.50
CA THR A 177 -0.50 -21.08 4.06
C THR A 177 1.03 -21.01 4.00
N VAL A 178 1.57 -20.14 3.14
CA VAL A 178 3.03 -19.94 2.95
C VAL A 178 3.74 -19.63 4.28
N MET A 179 3.13 -18.80 5.12
CA MET A 179 3.67 -18.43 6.42
C MET A 179 3.66 -19.61 7.41
N GLY A 180 2.63 -20.45 7.38
CA GLY A 180 2.55 -21.67 8.18
C GLY A 180 3.66 -22.67 7.86
N LYS A 181 3.96 -22.86 6.57
CA LYS A 181 5.09 -23.71 6.12
C LYS A 181 6.44 -23.13 6.50
N ILE A 182 6.61 -21.80 6.48
CA ILE A 182 7.85 -21.15 6.91
C ILE A 182 8.08 -21.38 8.41
N LEU A 183 7.05 -21.20 9.24
CA LEU A 183 7.13 -21.39 10.69
C LEU A 183 7.46 -22.84 11.07
N GLU A 184 6.82 -23.82 10.41
CA GLU A 184 7.12 -25.25 10.60
C GLU A 184 8.57 -25.60 10.22
N ARG A 185 9.09 -25.03 9.13
CA ARG A 185 10.48 -25.22 8.69
C ARG A 185 11.50 -24.57 9.64
N THR A 186 11.11 -23.54 10.37
CA THR A 186 11.97 -22.83 11.35
C THR A 186 11.94 -23.44 12.75
N GLY A 187 11.20 -24.52 12.98
CA GLY A 187 11.19 -25.23 14.27
C GLY A 187 10.47 -24.51 15.41
N ILE A 188 9.79 -23.38 15.12
CA ILE A 188 8.92 -22.70 16.08
C ILE A 188 7.59 -23.45 16.06
N SER A 189 7.55 -24.59 16.75
CA SER A 189 6.30 -25.30 17.02
C SER A 189 5.43 -24.40 17.88
N VAL A 190 4.38 -23.84 17.28
CA VAL A 190 3.28 -23.24 18.05
C VAL A 190 2.53 -24.40 18.68
N GLN A 191 2.96 -24.81 19.89
CA GLN A 191 2.10 -25.58 20.77
C GLN A 191 0.96 -24.63 21.20
N LEU A 192 -0.24 -24.91 20.67
CA LEU A 192 -1.52 -24.35 21.11
C LEU A 192 -2.12 -25.25 22.17
#